data_AF-A0A8S3I886-F1
#
_entry.id   AF-A0A8S3I886-F1
#
_cell.length_a   1.000
_cell.length_b   1.000
_cell.length_c   1.000
_cell.angle_alpha   90.00
_cell.angle_beta   90.00
_cell.angle_gamma   90.00
#
_symmetry.space_group_name_H-M   'P 1'
#
loop_
_entity.id
_entity.type
_entity.pdbx_description
1 polymer ?
#
loop_
_entity_poly.entity_id
_entity_poly.type
_entity_poly.pdbx_seq_one_letter_code
_entity_poly.pdbx_strand_id
1 'polypeptide(L)'
;MTDTQWNKYRNQRFIIYCAILLVVALLTLLRVVATKFMCLNAGRVLHDKMLQRIIRCPIIFFDMNPLGRIFNRFTKDVMIMDDSLPSYFFDCLQGFFQILGTVALVGWLNPWSLIPTAIAAVCLLFVRYRFAQCSRDLKRLEGVTRSPVYSHLGSTTKGLKIIRSYHAEYLSSEIFFHHLDINTRANYLLITVN
;
A
#
# COMPACT_ATOMS: atom_id res chain seq x y z
N MET A 1 -9.86 11.63 54.16
CA MET A 1 -9.29 12.28 52.95
C MET A 1 -10.34 13.24 52.44
N THR A 2 -10.12 14.55 52.55
CA THR A 2 -11.16 15.58 52.33
C THR A 2 -11.50 15.74 50.85
N ASP A 3 -12.77 15.99 50.52
CA ASP A 3 -13.27 16.11 49.13
C ASP A 3 -12.51 17.15 48.29
N THR A 4 -11.94 18.16 48.95
CA THR A 4 -11.09 19.19 48.34
C THR A 4 -9.75 18.64 47.85
N GLN A 5 -9.14 17.68 48.54
CA GLN A 5 -7.89 17.03 48.11
C GLN A 5 -8.13 16.11 46.92
N TRP A 6 -9.25 15.37 46.92
CA TRP A 6 -9.62 14.47 45.82
C TRP A 6 -9.86 15.25 44.52
N ASN A 7 -10.57 16.37 44.60
CA ASN A 7 -10.79 17.28 43.47
C ASN A 7 -9.48 17.87 42.93
N LYS A 8 -8.51 18.18 43.79
CA LYS A 8 -7.20 18.73 43.37
C LYS A 8 -6.39 17.71 42.55
N TYR A 9 -6.27 16.47 43.01
CA TYR A 9 -5.56 15.42 42.26
C TYR A 9 -6.28 15.04 40.96
N ARG A 10 -7.63 15.03 40.96
CA ARG A 10 -8.42 14.80 39.76
C ARG A 10 -8.16 15.88 38.70
N ASN A 11 -8.21 17.15 39.10
CA ASN A 11 -7.97 18.27 38.18
C ASN A 11 -6.53 18.26 37.65
N GLN A 12 -5.53 17.95 38.49
CA GLN A 12 -4.14 17.84 38.04
C GLN A 12 -3.95 16.74 37.00
N ARG A 13 -4.52 15.54 37.22
CA ARG A 13 -4.47 14.44 36.23
C ARG A 13 -5.14 14.83 34.93
N PHE A 14 -6.31 15.46 35.00
CA PHE A 14 -7.05 15.92 33.82
C PHE A 14 -6.22 16.91 32.99
N ILE A 15 -5.59 17.90 33.62
CA ILE A 15 -4.73 18.88 32.94
C ILE A 15 -3.55 18.19 32.25
N ILE A 16 -2.90 17.22 32.92
CA ILE A 16 -1.79 16.46 32.34
C ILE A 16 -2.24 15.67 31.11
N TYR A 17 -3.37 14.96 31.18
CA TYR A 17 -3.90 14.23 30.02
C TYR A 17 -4.26 15.16 28.86
N CYS A 18 -4.91 16.30 29.13
CA CYS A 18 -5.23 17.29 28.11
C CYS A 18 -3.95 17.86 27.46
N ALA A 19 -2.92 18.17 28.25
CA ALA A 19 -1.65 18.66 27.73
C ALA A 19 -0.96 17.62 26.83
N ILE A 20 -0.93 16.35 27.23
CA ILE A 20 -0.38 15.26 26.41
C ILE A 20 -1.14 15.13 25.09
N LEU A 21 -2.48 15.11 25.13
CA LEU A 21 -3.31 15.03 23.93
C LEU A 21 -3.06 16.20 22.97
N LEU A 22 -2.93 17.41 23.50
CA LEU A 22 -2.65 18.60 22.71
C LEU A 22 -1.27 18.52 22.05
N VAL A 23 -0.24 18.09 22.78
CA VAL A 23 1.10 17.89 22.22
C VAL A 23 1.09 16.81 21.15
N VAL A 24 0.42 15.68 21.38
CA VAL A 24 0.28 14.61 20.38
C VAL A 24 -0.42 15.12 19.13
N ALA A 25 -1.51 15.89 19.27
CA ALA A 25 -2.22 16.48 18.14
C ALA A 25 -1.34 17.45 17.32
N LEU A 26 -0.54 18.28 17.99
CA LEU A 26 0.40 19.19 17.31
C LEU A 26 1.50 18.42 16.58
N LEU A 27 2.06 17.37 17.21
CA LEU A 27 3.10 16.53 16.61
C LEU A 27 2.57 15.73 15.41
N THR A 28 1.32 15.22 15.47
CA THR A 28 0.73 14.51 14.33
C THR A 28 0.46 15.44 13.16
N LEU A 29 0.01 16.67 13.41
CA LEU A 29 -0.12 17.69 12.37
C LEU A 29 1.23 18.03 11.73
N LEU A 30 2.26 18.28 12.56
CA LEU A 30 3.62 18.52 12.07
C LEU A 30 4.14 17.35 11.24
N ARG A 31 3.91 16.11 11.69
CA ARG A 31 4.27 14.89 10.96
C ARG A 31 3.63 14.87 9.58
N VAL A 32 2.31 15.11 9.48
CA VAL A 32 1.59 15.09 8.20
C VAL A 32 2.16 16.12 7.24
N VAL A 33 2.37 17.36 7.70
CA VAL A 33 2.93 18.44 6.87
C VAL A 33 4.37 18.11 6.42
N ALA A 34 5.23 17.67 7.35
CA ALA A 34 6.61 17.31 7.05
C ALA A 34 6.69 16.16 6.04
N THR A 35 5.91 15.09 6.25
CA THR A 35 5.85 13.96 5.33
C THR A 35 5.41 14.40 3.94
N LYS A 36 4.35 15.20 3.82
CA LYS A 36 3.89 15.66 2.51
C LYS A 36 4.93 16.51 1.79
N PHE A 37 5.63 17.39 2.50
CA PHE A 37 6.72 18.17 1.93
C PHE A 37 7.88 17.29 1.44
N MET A 38 8.27 16.29 2.24
CA MET A 38 9.32 15.33 1.87
C MET A 38 8.95 14.50 0.64
N CYS A 39 7.70 14.03 0.56
CA CYS A 39 7.20 13.27 -0.59
C CYS A 39 7.23 14.11 -1.86
N LEU A 40 6.70 15.34 -1.81
CA LEU A 40 6.70 16.24 -2.96
C LEU A 40 8.12 16.54 -3.46
N ASN A 41 9.06 16.75 -2.54
CA ASN A 41 10.45 16.97 -2.90
C ASN A 41 11.09 15.71 -3.51
N ALA A 42 10.82 14.53 -2.93
CA ALA A 42 11.30 13.26 -3.46
C ALA A 42 10.75 12.99 -4.87
N GLY A 43 9.44 13.19 -5.08
CA GLY A 43 8.76 13.05 -6.37
C GLY A 43 9.37 13.93 -7.45
N ARG A 44 9.63 15.20 -7.14
CA ARG A 44 10.33 16.14 -8.05
C ARG A 44 11.73 15.65 -8.40
N VAL A 45 12.54 15.29 -7.39
CA VAL A 45 13.91 14.81 -7.62
C VAL A 45 13.93 13.53 -8.45
N LEU A 46 12.98 12.61 -8.21
CA LEU A 46 12.87 11.39 -9.00
C LEU A 46 12.49 11.72 -10.44
N HIS A 47 11.45 12.53 -10.64
CA HIS A 47 10.99 12.95 -11.97
C HIS A 47 12.12 13.62 -12.77
N ASP A 48 12.82 14.57 -12.17
CA ASP A 48 13.91 15.30 -12.82
C ASP A 48 15.08 14.36 -13.18
N LYS A 49 15.43 13.43 -12.29
CA LYS A 49 16.46 12.41 -12.58
C LYS A 49 16.04 11.51 -13.73
N MET A 50 14.80 11.05 -13.75
CA MET A 50 14.29 10.21 -14.84
C MET A 50 14.28 10.99 -16.17
N LEU A 51 13.84 12.25 -16.16
CA LEU A 51 13.83 13.11 -17.34
C LEU A 51 15.25 13.39 -17.87
N GLN A 52 16.20 13.71 -16.99
CA GLN A 52 17.60 13.91 -17.40
C GLN A 52 18.21 12.66 -18.03
N ARG A 53 17.84 11.48 -17.54
CA ARG A 53 18.30 10.20 -18.10
C ARG A 53 17.66 9.92 -19.46
N ILE A 54 16.38 10.22 -19.65
CA ILE A 54 15.69 9.94 -20.92
C ILE A 54 16.18 10.86 -22.04
N ILE A 55 16.45 12.13 -21.77
CA ILE A 55 16.93 13.10 -22.77
C ILE A 55 18.34 12.72 -23.27
N ARG A 56 19.16 12.08 -22.43
CA ARG A 56 20.51 11.62 -22.79
C ARG A 56 20.54 10.22 -23.41
N CYS A 57 19.38 9.61 -23.64
CA CYS A 57 19.28 8.26 -24.16
C CYS A 57 19.50 8.26 -25.69
N PRO A 58 20.19 7.26 -26.26
CA PRO A 58 20.33 7.16 -27.72
C PRO A 58 18.96 6.99 -28.40
N ILE A 59 18.84 7.50 -29.62
CA ILE A 59 17.56 7.49 -30.38
C ILE A 59 16.98 6.06 -30.50
N ILE A 60 17.86 5.05 -30.63
CA ILE A 60 17.48 3.63 -30.76
C ILE A 60 16.66 3.11 -29.58
N PHE A 61 16.78 3.74 -28.40
CA PHE A 61 15.96 3.39 -27.24
C PHE A 61 14.48 3.70 -27.47
N PHE A 62 14.18 4.80 -28.17
CA PHE A 62 12.82 5.24 -28.49
C PHE A 62 12.20 4.41 -29.62
N ASP A 63 13.01 3.83 -30.50
CA ASP A 63 12.53 2.88 -31.51
C ASP A 63 12.08 1.56 -30.85
N MET A 64 12.81 1.11 -29.82
CA MET A 64 12.53 -0.14 -29.11
C MET A 64 11.44 0.02 -28.03
N ASN A 65 11.20 1.24 -27.55
CA ASN A 65 10.27 1.53 -26.46
C ASN A 65 9.29 2.65 -26.85
N PRO A 66 8.01 2.33 -27.11
CA PRO A 66 7.04 3.36 -27.48
C PRO A 66 6.88 4.39 -26.37
N LEU A 67 6.81 5.68 -26.74
CA LEU A 67 6.71 6.81 -25.82
C LEU A 67 5.59 6.64 -24.78
N GLY A 68 4.46 6.04 -25.16
CA GLY A 68 3.36 5.76 -24.24
C GLY A 68 3.74 4.82 -23.08
N ARG A 69 4.62 3.82 -23.31
CA ARG A 69 5.10 2.93 -22.25
C ARG A 69 6.02 3.67 -21.28
N ILE A 70 6.88 4.52 -21.81
CA ILE A 70 7.81 5.34 -21.03
C ILE A 70 7.02 6.32 -20.15
N PHE A 71 6.06 7.04 -20.73
CA PHE A 71 5.21 7.97 -20.00
C PHE A 71 4.38 7.28 -18.92
N ASN A 72 3.76 6.14 -19.25
CA ASN A 72 2.99 5.36 -18.28
C ASN A 72 3.86 4.90 -17.09
N ARG A 73 5.13 4.55 -17.35
CA ARG A 73 6.08 4.20 -16.29
C ARG A 73 6.45 5.41 -15.42
N PHE A 74 6.80 6.56 -16.03
CA PHE A 74 7.11 7.79 -15.29
C PHE A 74 5.97 8.19 -14.37
N THR A 75 4.75 8.27 -14.90
CA THR A 75 3.56 8.65 -14.13
C THR A 75 3.29 7.66 -13.00
N LYS A 76 3.37 6.35 -13.28
CA LYS A 76 3.14 5.32 -12.27
C LYS A 76 4.18 5.34 -11.16
N ASP A 77 5.46 5.48 -11.50
CA ASP A 77 6.56 5.44 -10.53
C ASP A 77 6.54 6.70 -9.62
N VAL A 78 6.25 7.88 -10.16
CA VAL A 78 6.04 9.11 -9.36
C VAL A 78 4.81 8.98 -8.46
N MET A 79 3.69 8.47 -8.98
CA MET A 79 2.48 8.28 -8.19
C MET A 79 2.70 7.32 -7.01
N ILE A 80 3.44 6.22 -7.22
CA ILE A 80 3.79 5.28 -6.13
C ILE A 80 4.67 5.96 -5.08
N MET A 81 5.63 6.80 -5.50
CA MET A 81 6.51 7.53 -4.60
C MET A 81 5.76 8.57 -3.76
N ASP A 82 4.78 9.26 -4.35
CA ASP A 82 4.06 10.35 -3.69
C ASP A 82 2.94 9.86 -2.76
N ASP A 83 2.31 8.73 -3.08
CA ASP A 83 1.10 8.27 -2.38
C ASP A 83 1.32 7.01 -1.55
N SER A 84 1.71 5.90 -2.18
CA SER A 84 1.72 4.59 -1.53
C SER A 84 2.97 4.34 -0.68
N LEU A 85 4.15 4.67 -1.21
CA LEU A 85 5.43 4.41 -0.55
C LEU A 85 5.54 5.07 0.84
N PRO A 86 5.15 6.36 1.02
CA PRO A 86 5.23 7.02 2.32
C PRO A 86 4.30 6.36 3.33
N SER A 87 3.06 6.04 2.94
CA SER A 87 2.10 5.37 3.83
C SER A 87 2.68 4.07 4.37
N TYR A 88 3.13 3.16 3.49
CA TYR A 88 3.68 1.88 3.91
C TYR A 88 4.94 2.02 4.77
N PHE A 89 5.79 3.00 4.48
CA PHE A 89 6.99 3.26 5.27
C PHE A 89 6.63 3.71 6.69
N PHE A 90 5.73 4.67 6.85
CA PHE A 90 5.31 5.14 8.16
C PHE A 90 4.51 4.10 8.94
N ASP A 91 3.66 3.32 8.28
CA ASP A 91 2.92 2.21 8.91
C ASP A 91 3.89 1.13 9.44
N CYS A 92 4.94 0.81 8.67
CA CYS A 92 5.99 -0.12 9.09
C CYS A 92 6.74 0.41 10.33
N LEU A 93 7.16 1.68 10.28
CA LEU A 93 7.88 2.33 11.38
C LEU A 93 7.01 2.42 12.64
N GLN A 94 5.75 2.82 12.49
CA GLN A 94 4.78 2.91 13.56
C GLN A 94 4.54 1.53 14.18
N GLY A 95 4.30 0.50 13.37
CA GLY A 95 4.13 -0.86 13.85
C GLY A 95 5.35 -1.37 14.62
N PHE A 96 6.57 -1.10 14.12
CA PHE A 96 7.80 -1.47 14.81
C PHE A 96 7.92 -0.84 16.20
N PHE A 97 7.75 0.48 16.30
CA PHE A 97 7.82 1.18 17.58
C PHE A 97 6.67 0.80 18.53
N GLN A 98 5.49 0.53 18.00
CA GLN A 98 4.34 0.10 18.79
C GLN A 98 4.56 -1.28 19.42
N ILE A 99 5.12 -2.23 18.66
CA ILE A 99 5.47 -3.56 19.19
C ILE A 99 6.57 -3.41 20.25
N LEU A 100 7.62 -2.65 19.95
CA LEU A 100 8.73 -2.42 20.88
C LEU A 100 8.24 -1.80 22.20
N GLY A 101 7.42 -0.75 22.12
CA GLY A 101 6.86 -0.07 23.28
C GLY A 101 5.92 -0.96 24.10
N THR A 102 5.09 -1.76 23.43
CA THR A 102 4.19 -2.71 24.11
C THR A 102 4.98 -3.78 24.86
N VAL A 103 5.98 -4.38 24.22
CA VAL A 103 6.82 -5.41 24.84
C VAL A 103 7.63 -4.84 26.01
N ALA A 104 8.21 -3.64 25.85
CA ALA A 104 8.95 -2.97 26.92
C ALA A 104 8.05 -2.65 28.13
N LEU A 105 6.83 -2.14 27.89
CA LEU A 105 5.87 -1.81 28.94
C LEU A 105 5.37 -3.06 29.69
N VAL A 106 5.05 -4.13 28.97
CA VAL A 106 4.65 -5.41 29.58
C VAL A 106 5.80 -6.00 30.39
N GLY A 107 7.02 -6.00 29.85
CA GLY A 107 8.21 -6.47 30.56
C GLY A 107 8.52 -5.69 31.83
N TRP A 108 8.25 -4.38 31.83
CA TRP A 108 8.41 -3.52 33.01
C TRP A 108 7.36 -3.82 34.09
N LEU A 109 6.09 -4.00 33.70
CA LEU A 109 4.99 -4.23 34.64
C LEU A 109 5.00 -5.63 35.24
N ASN A 110 5.26 -6.66 34.41
CA ASN A 110 5.29 -8.05 34.85
C ASN A 110 6.23 -8.89 33.96
N PRO A 111 7.48 -9.15 34.41
CA PRO A 111 8.47 -9.92 33.66
C PRO A 111 8.01 -11.34 33.31
N TRP A 112 7.20 -11.99 34.17
CA TRP A 112 6.72 -13.35 33.92
C TRP A 112 5.76 -13.43 32.72
N SER A 113 5.07 -12.34 32.39
CA SER A 113 4.18 -12.27 31.22
C SER A 113 4.94 -12.28 29.90
N LEU A 114 6.26 -12.11 29.88
CA LEU A 114 7.04 -12.17 28.63
C LEU A 114 7.06 -13.55 28.01
N ILE A 115 6.98 -14.61 28.83
CA ILE A 115 7.01 -16.01 28.36
C ILE A 115 5.84 -16.30 27.40
N PRO A 116 4.56 -16.10 27.77
CA PRO A 116 3.45 -16.31 26.84
C PRO A 116 3.49 -15.35 25.64
N THR A 117 3.94 -14.10 25.83
CA THR A 117 4.10 -13.15 24.71
C THR A 117 5.14 -13.62 23.70
N ALA A 118 6.26 -14.21 24.14
CA ALA A 118 7.29 -14.74 23.26
C ALA A 118 6.77 -15.95 22.46
N ILE A 119 6.03 -16.87 23.10
CA ILE A 119 5.40 -18.01 22.43
C ILE A 119 4.41 -17.52 21.36
N ALA A 120 3.55 -16.56 21.72
CA ALA A 120 2.60 -15.96 20.77
C ALA A 120 3.32 -15.27 19.61
N ALA A 121 4.41 -14.54 19.87
CA ALA A 121 5.21 -13.89 18.83
C ALA A 121 5.79 -14.89 17.83
N VAL A 122 6.35 -16.00 18.29
CA VAL A 122 6.87 -17.07 17.40
C VAL A 122 5.75 -17.66 16.53
N CYS A 123 4.60 -17.98 17.13
CA CYS A 123 3.44 -18.48 16.38
C CYS A 123 2.97 -17.47 15.32
N LEU A 124 2.85 -16.19 15.69
CA LEU A 124 2.44 -15.12 14.77
C LEU A 124 3.45 -14.92 13.64
N LEU A 125 4.76 -14.99 13.91
CA LEU A 125 5.79 -14.91 12.88
C LEU A 125 5.71 -16.08 11.90
N PHE A 126 5.45 -17.29 12.38
CA PHE A 126 5.25 -18.46 11.53
C PHE A 126 4.03 -18.30 10.61
N VAL A 127 2.89 -17.88 11.18
CA VAL A 127 1.66 -17.61 10.41
C VAL A 127 1.90 -16.49 9.40
N ARG A 128 2.52 -15.36 9.81
CA ARG A 128 2.89 -14.25 8.93
C ARG A 128 3.77 -14.69 7.78
N TYR A 129 4.76 -15.54 8.03
CA TYR A 129 5.66 -16.04 6.98
C TYR A 129 4.91 -16.84 5.91
N ARG A 130 4.07 -17.79 6.34
CA ARG A 130 3.25 -18.61 5.43
C ARG A 130 2.24 -17.76 4.67
N PHE A 131 1.54 -16.87 5.38
CA PHE A 131 0.55 -15.98 4.79
C PHE A 131 1.16 -15.01 3.77
N ALA A 132 2.35 -14.47 4.05
CA ALA A 132 3.05 -13.58 3.14
C ALA A 132 3.45 -14.29 1.84
N GLN A 133 3.82 -15.57 1.89
CA GLN A 133 4.05 -16.38 0.69
C GLN A 133 2.76 -16.53 -0.13
N CYS A 134 1.67 -17.00 0.49
CA CYS A 134 0.39 -17.16 -0.18
C CYS A 134 -0.14 -15.86 -0.79
N SER A 135 -0.06 -14.74 -0.06
CA SER A 135 -0.51 -13.43 -0.55
C SER A 135 0.28 -12.96 -1.78
N ARG A 136 1.60 -13.22 -1.84
CA ARG A 136 2.42 -12.92 -3.03
C ARG A 136 2.01 -13.77 -4.23
N ASP A 137 1.75 -15.06 -4.01
CA ASP A 137 1.31 -15.97 -5.08
C ASP A 137 -0.08 -15.60 -5.60
N LEU A 138 -1.01 -15.21 -4.73
CA LEU A 138 -2.33 -14.71 -5.11
C LEU A 138 -2.25 -13.38 -5.87
N LYS A 139 -1.41 -12.45 -5.44
CA LYS A 139 -1.12 -11.21 -6.20
C LYS A 139 -0.56 -11.51 -7.59
N ARG A 140 0.33 -12.49 -7.71
CA ARG A 140 0.86 -12.93 -9.00
C ARG A 140 -0.24 -13.54 -9.87
N LEU A 141 -1.13 -14.35 -9.29
CA LEU A 141 -2.26 -14.97 -9.99
C LEU A 141 -3.27 -13.93 -10.50
N GLU A 142 -3.63 -12.94 -9.69
CA GLU A 142 -4.46 -11.79 -10.12
C GLU A 142 -3.80 -11.07 -11.29
N GLY A 143 -2.51 -10.75 -11.21
CA GLY A 143 -1.78 -10.10 -12.30
C GLY A 143 -1.79 -10.89 -13.62
N VAL A 144 -1.63 -12.23 -13.55
CA VAL A 144 -1.64 -13.11 -14.73
C VAL A 144 -3.04 -13.21 -15.34
N THR A 145 -4.08 -13.36 -14.51
CA THR A 145 -5.47 -13.51 -14.97
C THR A 145 -6.08 -12.20 -15.49
N ARG A 146 -5.57 -11.05 -15.04
CA ARG A 146 -5.98 -9.73 -15.52
C ARG A 146 -5.48 -9.39 -16.93
N SER A 147 -4.32 -9.91 -17.32
CA SER A 147 -3.70 -9.60 -18.63
C SER A 147 -4.57 -10.00 -19.84
N PRO A 148 -5.15 -11.22 -19.92
CA PRO A 148 -6.07 -11.62 -20.98
C PRO A 148 -7.28 -10.68 -21.15
N VAL A 149 -7.84 -10.18 -20.04
CA VAL A 149 -8.99 -9.25 -20.06
C VAL A 149 -8.61 -7.97 -20.82
N TYR A 150 -7.48 -7.34 -20.48
CA TYR A 150 -7.02 -6.14 -21.17
C TYR A 150 -6.58 -6.40 -22.61
N SER A 151 -5.96 -7.56 -22.87
CA SER A 151 -5.56 -7.95 -24.24
C SER A 151 -6.78 -8.09 -25.15
N HIS A 152 -7.83 -8.78 -24.69
CA HIS A 152 -9.08 -8.97 -25.45
C HIS A 152 -9.84 -7.65 -25.66
N LEU A 153 -9.90 -6.78 -24.65
CA LEU A 153 -10.44 -5.43 -24.85
C LEU A 153 -9.62 -4.64 -25.88
N GLY A 154 -8.29 -4.76 -25.85
CA GLY A 154 -7.39 -4.14 -26.81
C GLY A 154 -7.58 -4.65 -28.25
N SER A 155 -7.81 -5.94 -28.44
CA SER A 155 -8.09 -6.51 -29.78
C SER A 155 -9.49 -6.16 -30.26
N THR A 156 -10.49 -6.21 -29.38
CA THR A 156 -11.89 -5.88 -29.70
C THR A 156 -12.05 -4.42 -30.12
N THR A 157 -11.41 -3.49 -29.41
CA THR A 157 -11.47 -2.06 -29.75
C THR A 157 -10.85 -1.76 -31.12
N LYS A 158 -9.73 -2.41 -31.45
CA LYS A 158 -9.07 -2.28 -32.78
C LYS A 158 -9.85 -2.99 -33.89
N GLY A 159 -10.44 -4.15 -33.59
CA GLY A 159 -11.15 -5.01 -34.54
C GLY A 159 -12.67 -4.82 -34.60
N LEU A 160 -13.22 -3.78 -33.95
CA LEU A 160 -14.66 -3.64 -33.74
C LEU A 160 -15.48 -3.67 -35.04
N LYS A 161 -14.96 -3.05 -36.10
CA LYS A 161 -15.62 -3.05 -37.42
C LYS A 161 -15.72 -4.46 -38.02
N ILE A 162 -14.68 -5.27 -37.84
CA ILE A 162 -14.63 -6.66 -38.32
C ILE A 162 -15.62 -7.50 -37.53
N ILE A 163 -15.63 -7.39 -36.20
CA ILE A 163 -16.55 -8.14 -35.35
C ILE A 163 -18.01 -7.84 -35.74
N ARG A 164 -18.34 -6.57 -36.00
CA ARG A 164 -19.67 -6.16 -36.46
C ARG A 164 -20.00 -6.62 -37.86
N SER A 165 -19.06 -6.59 -38.80
CA SER A 165 -19.31 -7.07 -40.17
C SER A 165 -19.61 -8.58 -40.18
N TYR A 166 -18.98 -9.34 -39.29
CA TYR A 166 -19.20 -10.78 -39.14
C TYR A 166 -20.35 -11.14 -38.17
N HIS A 167 -21.06 -10.17 -37.59
CA HIS A 167 -22.12 -10.39 -36.59
C HIS A 167 -21.66 -11.31 -35.43
N ALA A 168 -20.38 -11.18 -35.03
CA ALA A 168 -19.72 -12.03 -34.05
C ALA A 168 -19.65 -11.38 -32.64
N GLU A 169 -20.52 -10.40 -32.36
CA GLU A 169 -20.52 -9.66 -31.10
C GLU A 169 -20.77 -10.59 -29.90
N TYR A 170 -21.71 -11.53 -30.04
CA TYR A 170 -22.05 -12.47 -28.99
C TYR A 170 -20.85 -13.35 -28.60
N LEU A 171 -20.17 -13.93 -29.58
CA LEU A 171 -18.98 -14.76 -29.36
C LEU A 171 -17.85 -13.96 -28.68
N SER A 172 -17.60 -12.73 -29.15
CA SER A 172 -16.59 -11.87 -28.54
C SER A 172 -16.92 -11.55 -27.08
N SER A 173 -18.20 -11.29 -26.79
CA SER A 173 -18.70 -11.03 -25.44
C SER A 173 -18.56 -12.25 -24.53
N GLU A 174 -18.87 -13.46 -25.03
CA GLU A 174 -18.74 -14.70 -24.26
C GLU A 174 -17.28 -14.96 -23.85
N ILE A 175 -16.33 -14.78 -24.79
CA ILE A 175 -14.89 -14.88 -24.51
C ILE A 175 -14.46 -13.84 -23.47
N PHE A 176 -14.98 -12.62 -23.56
CA PHE A 176 -14.69 -11.57 -22.58
C PHE A 176 -15.19 -11.93 -21.18
N PHE A 177 -16.44 -12.40 -21.06
CA PHE A 177 -16.99 -12.83 -19.78
C PHE A 177 -16.23 -14.01 -19.19
N HIS A 178 -15.79 -14.98 -20.01
CA HIS A 178 -14.95 -16.08 -19.53
C HIS A 178 -13.62 -15.60 -18.90
N HIS A 179 -12.93 -14.66 -19.56
CA HIS A 179 -11.71 -14.07 -18.98
C HIS A 179 -12.00 -13.24 -17.73
N LEU A 180 -13.12 -12.52 -17.72
CA LEU A 180 -13.53 -11.69 -16.60
C LEU A 180 -13.90 -12.53 -15.37
N ASP A 181 -14.57 -13.68 -15.55
CA ASP A 181 -14.89 -14.61 -14.48
C ASP A 181 -13.63 -15.19 -13.82
N ILE A 182 -12.65 -15.61 -14.64
CA ILE A 182 -11.38 -16.13 -14.12
C ILE A 182 -10.65 -15.06 -13.30
N ASN A 183 -10.57 -13.83 -13.83
CA ASN A 183 -9.95 -12.70 -13.13
C ASN A 183 -10.72 -12.34 -11.85
N THR A 184 -12.05 -12.35 -11.89
CA THR A 184 -12.89 -12.02 -10.74
C THR A 184 -12.72 -13.04 -9.63
N ARG A 185 -12.65 -14.34 -9.95
CA ARG A 185 -12.35 -15.40 -8.96
C ARG A 185 -10.98 -15.20 -8.31
N ALA A 186 -9.94 -14.90 -9.10
CA ALA A 186 -8.61 -14.64 -8.57
C ALA A 186 -8.57 -13.40 -7.67
N ASN A 187 -9.26 -12.32 -8.07
CA ASN A 187 -9.36 -11.10 -7.27
C ASN A 187 -10.14 -11.34 -5.97
N TYR A 188 -11.21 -12.14 -6.00
CA TYR A 188 -11.98 -12.48 -4.79
C TYR A 188 -11.11 -13.25 -3.78
N LEU A 189 -10.29 -14.18 -4.24
CA LEU A 189 -9.34 -14.90 -3.37
C LEU A 189 -8.31 -13.94 -2.74
N LEU A 190 -7.84 -12.94 -3.48
CA LEU A 190 -6.93 -11.93 -2.98
C LEU A 190 -7.59 -11.06 -1.91
N ILE A 191 -8.83 -10.61 -2.12
CA ILE A 191 -9.57 -9.77 -1.17
C ILE A 191 -9.85 -10.54 0.13
N THR A 192 -10.23 -11.82 0.06
CA THR A 192 -10.46 -12.65 1.26
C THR A 192 -9.19 -12.83 2.10
N VAL A 193 -8.02 -12.71 1.46
CA VAL A 193 -6.70 -12.86 2.10
C VAL A 193 -6.11 -11.49 2.51
N ASN A 194 -6.77 -10.37 2.30
CA ASN A 194 -6.21 -9.04 2.60
C ASN A 194 -6.97 -8.34 3.72
#